data_AF-A0A0C2RW07-F1
#
_entry.id   AF-A0A0C2RW07-F1
#
_cell.length_a   1.000
_cell.length_b   1.000
_cell.length_c   1.000
_cell.angle_alpha   90.00
_cell.angle_beta   90.00
_cell.angle_gamma   90.00
#
_symmetry.space_group_name_H-M   'P 1'
#
loop_
_entity.id
_entity.type
_entity.pdbx_description
1 polymer ?
#
loop_
_entity_poly.entity_id
_entity_poly.type
_entity_poly.pdbx_seq_one_letter_code
_entity_poly.pdbx_strand_id
1 'polypeptide(L)'
;MSNRNDWLMVFDNADGGYKAVEKFIPFGNGGSILITSRDRALARITSGSHSCEVTEMEEEEAIALLKKSAMVDNNSVDVVIAAQKLVAALGYIPVAIDQAGAYAHSCGYGLDYYLELFAKQRAKLLSDTEFKSASLHQYSTYGTWDISMEEIKHRAEGKDSEQSLAAQSALILHNIFAFLHHDNISGEIFENAALNFMESKNKRINGLPQSTSLLDFKTLFLDRDGNWDVLQFQAGIKVLQAFSLIRGNEMLYSVNPLIQTWSRDR
;
A
#
# COMPACT_ATOMS: atom_id res chain seq x y z
N MET A 1 -21.44 -15.55 -40.00
CA MET A 1 -20.40 -15.06 -39.06
C MET A 1 -20.38 -16.03 -37.90
N SER A 2 -19.25 -16.68 -37.64
CA SER A 2 -19.10 -17.67 -36.56
C SER A 2 -19.37 -17.00 -35.21
N ASN A 3 -20.37 -17.46 -34.46
CA ASN A 3 -20.58 -17.11 -33.05
C ASN A 3 -19.36 -17.57 -32.24
N ARG A 4 -18.33 -16.72 -32.12
CA ARG A 4 -17.25 -16.93 -31.16
C ARG A 4 -17.75 -16.47 -29.81
N ASN A 5 -18.40 -17.38 -29.09
CA ASN A 5 -18.84 -17.15 -27.71
C ASN A 5 -17.73 -17.40 -26.69
N ASP A 6 -16.56 -17.91 -27.11
CA ASP A 6 -15.43 -18.21 -26.25
C ASP A 6 -14.28 -17.26 -26.54
N TRP A 7 -14.26 -16.13 -25.83
CA TRP A 7 -13.16 -15.17 -25.82
C TRP A 7 -12.89 -14.70 -24.40
N LEU A 8 -11.66 -14.27 -24.13
CA LEU A 8 -11.26 -13.66 -22.86
C LEU A 8 -10.78 -12.24 -23.13
N MET A 9 -11.34 -11.27 -22.41
CA MET A 9 -10.86 -9.89 -22.39
C MET A 9 -10.19 -9.61 -21.04
N VAL A 10 -9.00 -9.03 -21.07
CA VAL A 10 -8.25 -8.68 -19.85
C VAL A 10 -8.12 -7.16 -19.80
N PHE A 11 -8.68 -6.55 -18.76
CA PHE A 11 -8.40 -5.18 -18.39
C PHE A 11 -7.31 -5.17 -17.33
N ASP A 12 -6.11 -4.76 -17.74
CA ASP A 12 -5.00 -4.62 -16.81
C ASP A 12 -4.93 -3.20 -16.23
N ASN A 13 -4.68 -3.07 -14.93
CA ASN A 13 -4.47 -1.79 -14.24
C ASN A 13 -5.66 -0.80 -14.34
N ALA A 14 -6.89 -1.28 -14.12
CA ALA A 14 -8.13 -0.51 -14.34
C ALA A 14 -8.53 0.48 -13.21
N ASP A 15 -7.59 1.25 -12.68
CA ASP A 15 -7.74 2.02 -11.42
C ASP A 15 -8.63 3.28 -11.47
N GLY A 16 -9.26 3.56 -12.61
CA GLY A 16 -10.20 4.68 -12.77
C GLY A 16 -11.66 4.35 -12.43
N GLY A 17 -11.88 3.21 -11.75
CA GLY A 17 -13.19 2.69 -11.42
C GLY A 17 -14.04 2.34 -12.64
N TYR A 18 -15.37 2.27 -12.47
CA TYR A 18 -16.29 1.80 -13.50
C TYR A 18 -16.10 2.49 -14.86
N LYS A 19 -15.86 3.80 -14.85
CA LYS A 19 -15.68 4.60 -16.07
C LYS A 19 -14.45 4.20 -16.88
N ALA A 20 -13.45 3.57 -16.27
CA ALA A 20 -12.25 3.09 -16.97
C ALA A 20 -12.56 1.92 -17.90
N VAL A 21 -13.54 1.08 -17.54
CA VAL A 21 -13.83 -0.18 -18.24
C VAL A 21 -15.16 -0.17 -19.00
N GLU A 22 -16.17 0.56 -18.53
CA GLU A 22 -17.56 0.52 -19.01
C GLU A 22 -17.67 0.60 -20.55
N LYS A 23 -16.99 1.56 -21.18
CA LYS A 23 -17.07 1.80 -22.62
C LYS A 23 -16.46 0.70 -23.49
N PHE A 24 -15.71 -0.22 -22.88
CA PHE A 24 -15.03 -1.31 -23.56
C PHE A 24 -15.68 -2.67 -23.29
N ILE A 25 -16.64 -2.74 -22.35
CA ILE A 25 -17.37 -3.98 -22.05
C ILE A 25 -18.26 -4.32 -23.26
N PRO A 26 -18.06 -5.48 -23.91
CA PRO A 26 -18.86 -5.86 -25.06
C PRO A 26 -20.30 -6.20 -24.65
N PHE A 27 -21.25 -5.89 -25.52
CA PHE A 27 -22.65 -6.24 -25.31
C PHE A 27 -22.88 -7.75 -25.57
N GLY A 28 -23.57 -8.42 -24.65
CA GLY A 28 -24.00 -9.82 -24.78
C GLY A 28 -23.59 -10.70 -23.61
N ASN A 29 -23.88 -12.00 -23.72
CA ASN A 29 -23.63 -13.01 -22.67
C ASN A 29 -22.54 -14.02 -23.06
N GLY A 30 -21.75 -13.73 -24.10
CA GLY A 30 -20.63 -14.56 -24.53
C GLY A 30 -19.31 -14.03 -24.00
N GLY A 31 -18.32 -14.91 -23.84
CA GLY A 31 -16.97 -14.58 -23.40
C GLY A 31 -16.80 -14.44 -21.89
N SER A 32 -15.59 -14.11 -21.48
CA SER A 32 -15.20 -13.87 -20.09
C SER A 32 -14.36 -12.61 -20.00
N ILE A 33 -14.48 -11.89 -18.88
CA ILE A 33 -13.75 -10.65 -18.61
C ILE A 33 -12.96 -10.85 -17.32
N LEU A 34 -11.65 -10.59 -17.37
CA LEU A 34 -10.78 -10.50 -16.20
C LEU A 34 -10.34 -9.04 -16.03
N ILE A 35 -10.47 -8.52 -14.81
CA ILE A 35 -10.07 -7.16 -14.47
C ILE A 35 -9.05 -7.23 -13.35
N THR A 36 -7.88 -6.63 -13.53
CA THR A 36 -6.91 -6.37 -12.46
C THR A 36 -6.97 -4.87 -12.12
N SER A 37 -7.07 -4.55 -10.83
CA SER A 37 -7.10 -3.15 -10.37
C SER A 37 -6.87 -3.08 -8.86
N ARG A 38 -6.42 -1.90 -8.42
CA ARG A 38 -6.40 -1.48 -7.02
C ARG A 38 -7.75 -0.92 -6.54
N ASP A 39 -8.66 -0.59 -7.46
CA ASP A 39 -9.99 -0.07 -7.11
C ASP A 39 -10.99 -1.20 -6.81
N ARG A 40 -11.19 -1.45 -5.51
CA ARG A 40 -12.17 -2.43 -5.01
C ARG A 40 -13.60 -2.15 -5.47
N ALA A 41 -13.95 -0.91 -5.86
CA ALA A 41 -15.29 -0.58 -6.33
C ALA A 41 -15.68 -1.29 -7.63
N LEU A 42 -14.71 -1.78 -8.41
CA LEU A 42 -14.95 -2.56 -9.63
C LEU A 42 -15.64 -3.90 -9.38
N ALA A 43 -15.59 -4.44 -8.15
CA ALA A 43 -16.31 -5.65 -7.77
C ALA A 43 -17.84 -5.54 -7.99
N ARG A 44 -18.37 -4.30 -8.03
CA ARG A 44 -19.78 -4.02 -8.35
C ARG A 44 -20.16 -4.39 -9.79
N ILE A 45 -19.18 -4.54 -10.70
CA ILE A 45 -19.39 -4.82 -12.12
C ILE A 45 -19.46 -6.31 -12.39
N THR A 46 -18.60 -7.09 -11.72
CA THR A 46 -18.48 -8.54 -11.93
C THR A 46 -19.36 -9.36 -10.99
N SER A 47 -19.99 -8.70 -10.00
CA SER A 47 -20.59 -9.26 -8.77
C SER A 47 -19.54 -9.63 -7.72
N GLY A 48 -19.84 -9.38 -6.43
CA GLY A 48 -18.87 -9.58 -5.35
C GLY A 48 -18.37 -11.02 -5.18
N SER A 49 -19.14 -12.02 -5.64
CA SER A 49 -18.71 -13.43 -5.69
C SER A 49 -17.65 -13.74 -6.74
N HIS A 50 -17.38 -12.78 -7.64
CA HIS A 50 -16.38 -12.87 -8.71
C HIS A 50 -15.29 -11.81 -8.56
N SER A 51 -15.02 -11.38 -7.33
CA SER A 51 -13.85 -10.58 -6.97
C SER A 51 -12.96 -11.35 -6.00
N CYS A 52 -11.65 -11.31 -6.25
CA CYS A 52 -10.63 -11.91 -5.38
C CYS A 52 -9.65 -10.81 -5.00
N GLU A 53 -9.53 -10.54 -3.69
CA GLU A 53 -8.47 -9.66 -3.20
C GLU A 53 -7.14 -10.43 -3.21
N VAL A 54 -6.12 -9.81 -3.80
CA VAL A 54 -4.75 -10.33 -3.77
C VAL A 54 -4.01 -9.69 -2.60
N THR A 55 -3.60 -10.50 -1.64
CA THR A 55 -2.86 -10.08 -0.43
C THR A 55 -1.36 -10.35 -0.56
N GLU A 56 -0.61 -10.20 0.53
CA GLU A 56 0.75 -10.72 0.61
C GLU A 56 0.78 -12.24 0.37
N MET A 57 1.97 -12.75 0.05
CA MET A 57 2.20 -14.18 -0.11
C MET A 57 2.14 -14.89 1.25
N GLU A 58 1.69 -16.14 1.24
CA GLU A 58 1.88 -17.02 2.39
C GLU A 58 3.38 -17.32 2.59
N GLU A 59 3.79 -17.66 3.81
CA GLU A 59 5.21 -17.85 4.16
C GLU A 59 5.89 -18.88 3.23
N GLU A 60 5.23 -20.01 2.97
CA GLU A 60 5.77 -21.08 2.13
C GLU A 60 5.95 -20.63 0.67
N GLU A 61 4.99 -19.88 0.14
CA GLU A 61 5.05 -19.33 -1.23
C GLU A 61 6.14 -18.28 -1.34
N ALA A 62 6.28 -17.43 -0.34
CA ALA A 62 7.32 -16.40 -0.25
C ALA A 62 8.72 -17.02 -0.21
N ILE A 63 8.92 -18.06 0.60
CA ILE A 63 10.20 -18.80 0.67
C ILE A 63 10.51 -19.45 -0.68
N ALA A 64 9.51 -20.06 -1.31
CA ALA A 64 9.68 -20.68 -2.62
C ALA A 64 10.10 -19.65 -3.69
N LEU A 65 9.46 -18.47 -3.72
CA LEU A 65 9.84 -17.38 -4.60
C LEU A 65 11.26 -16.87 -4.32
N LEU A 66 11.62 -16.66 -3.05
CA LEU A 66 12.95 -16.21 -2.65
C LEU A 66 14.05 -17.17 -3.13
N LYS A 67 13.88 -18.46 -2.84
CA LYS A 67 14.84 -19.51 -3.24
C LYS A 67 14.99 -19.59 -4.76
N LYS A 68 13.87 -19.53 -5.47
CA LYS A 68 13.87 -19.52 -6.94
C LYS A 68 14.63 -18.33 -7.50
N SER A 69 14.37 -17.13 -6.96
CA SER A 69 14.99 -15.87 -7.40
C SER A 69 16.48 -15.82 -7.06
N ALA A 70 16.88 -16.40 -5.93
CA ALA A 70 18.27 -16.53 -5.50
C ALA A 70 19.03 -17.67 -6.18
N MET A 71 18.35 -18.53 -6.96
CA MET A 71 18.86 -19.79 -7.51
C MET A 71 19.47 -20.71 -6.43
N VAL A 72 18.78 -20.84 -5.29
CA VAL A 72 19.21 -21.65 -4.13
C VAL A 72 18.35 -22.90 -4.02
N ASP A 73 18.92 -24.06 -4.35
CA ASP A 73 18.29 -25.38 -4.13
C ASP A 73 18.65 -26.01 -2.77
N ASN A 74 19.42 -25.29 -1.95
CA ASN A 74 19.87 -25.77 -0.64
C ASN A 74 18.72 -25.76 0.38
N ASN A 75 18.49 -26.91 1.03
CA ASN A 75 17.50 -27.10 2.07
C ASN A 75 18.14 -27.34 3.46
N SER A 76 19.38 -26.88 3.67
CA SER A 76 19.99 -26.88 5.00
C SER A 76 19.16 -26.02 5.96
N VAL A 77 19.20 -26.38 7.24
CA VAL A 77 18.45 -25.69 8.30
C VAL A 77 18.77 -24.20 8.33
N ASP A 78 20.04 -23.83 8.19
CA ASP A 78 20.46 -22.42 8.21
C ASP A 78 19.90 -21.61 7.04
N VAL A 79 19.87 -22.18 5.83
CA VAL A 79 19.31 -21.51 4.65
C VAL A 79 17.80 -21.35 4.78
N VAL A 80 17.10 -22.33 5.33
CA VAL A 80 15.66 -22.24 5.59
C VAL A 80 15.36 -21.15 6.62
N ILE A 81 16.10 -21.10 7.73
CA ILE A 81 15.96 -20.06 8.76
C ILE A 81 16.25 -18.67 8.20
N ALA A 82 17.30 -18.53 7.39
CA ALA A 82 17.64 -17.26 6.74
C ALA A 82 16.52 -16.82 5.77
N ALA A 83 15.99 -17.76 4.96
CA ALA A 83 14.88 -17.48 4.05
C ALA A 83 13.63 -17.03 4.80
N GLN A 84 13.22 -17.73 5.86
CA GLN A 84 12.08 -17.37 6.72
C GLN A 84 12.21 -15.95 7.28
N LYS A 85 13.36 -15.64 7.88
CA LYS A 85 13.62 -14.30 8.42
C LYS A 85 13.60 -13.22 7.35
N LEU A 86 14.14 -13.53 6.17
CA LEU A 86 14.23 -12.57 5.08
C LEU A 86 12.86 -12.27 4.47
N VAL A 87 12.03 -13.29 4.20
CA VAL A 87 10.67 -13.06 3.67
C VAL A 87 9.79 -12.29 4.64
N ALA A 88 9.93 -12.56 5.95
CA ALA A 88 9.24 -11.81 7.00
C ALA A 88 9.70 -10.35 7.02
N ALA A 89 11.01 -10.09 6.92
CA ALA A 89 11.57 -8.74 6.86
C ALA A 89 11.18 -7.99 5.59
N LEU A 90 10.90 -8.71 4.49
CA LEU A 90 10.40 -8.18 3.22
C LEU A 90 8.87 -8.03 3.19
N GLY A 91 8.20 -8.26 4.33
CA GLY A 91 6.76 -8.08 4.48
C GLY A 91 5.94 -8.99 3.58
N TYR A 92 6.50 -10.13 3.13
CA TYR A 92 5.85 -11.08 2.24
C TYR A 92 5.35 -10.48 0.90
N ILE A 93 5.98 -9.39 0.45
CA ILE A 93 5.64 -8.70 -0.79
C ILE A 93 6.40 -9.36 -1.95
N PRO A 94 5.71 -9.93 -2.97
CA PRO A 94 6.36 -10.67 -4.05
C PRO A 94 7.49 -9.91 -4.75
N VAL A 95 7.26 -8.63 -5.09
CA VAL A 95 8.27 -7.81 -5.80
C VAL A 95 9.53 -7.56 -4.94
N ALA A 96 9.36 -7.39 -3.63
CA ALA A 96 10.47 -7.19 -2.70
C ALA A 96 11.29 -8.48 -2.54
N ILE A 97 10.60 -9.63 -2.49
CA ILE A 97 11.21 -10.95 -2.40
C ILE A 97 12.00 -11.30 -3.66
N ASP A 98 11.41 -11.09 -4.84
CA ASP A 98 12.06 -11.38 -6.12
C ASP A 98 13.30 -10.50 -6.31
N GLN A 99 13.20 -9.20 -6.01
CA GLN A 99 14.33 -8.27 -6.02
C GLN A 99 15.45 -8.71 -5.06
N ALA A 100 15.11 -9.10 -3.82
CA ALA A 100 16.09 -9.54 -2.83
C ALA A 100 16.83 -10.81 -3.28
N GLY A 101 16.09 -11.80 -3.81
CA GLY A 101 16.70 -13.01 -4.34
C GLY A 101 17.59 -12.75 -5.56
N ALA A 102 17.12 -11.93 -6.51
CA ALA A 102 17.90 -11.55 -7.68
C ALA A 102 19.20 -10.82 -7.31
N TYR A 103 19.15 -9.93 -6.31
CA TYR A 103 20.33 -9.26 -5.77
C TYR A 103 21.30 -10.28 -5.16
N ALA A 104 20.82 -11.14 -4.26
CA ALA A 104 21.66 -12.14 -3.60
C ALA A 104 22.37 -13.03 -4.62
N HIS A 105 21.65 -13.48 -5.65
CA HIS A 105 22.22 -14.26 -6.74
C HIS A 105 23.29 -13.50 -7.51
N SER A 106 22.98 -12.28 -7.96
CA SER A 106 23.85 -11.49 -8.83
C SER A 106 25.15 -11.08 -8.15
N CYS A 107 25.13 -10.87 -6.84
CA CYS A 107 26.32 -10.57 -6.03
C CYS A 107 27.03 -11.82 -5.48
N GLY A 108 26.48 -13.02 -5.70
CA GLY A 108 27.03 -14.27 -5.15
C GLY A 108 26.94 -14.37 -3.63
N TYR A 109 25.92 -13.75 -3.02
CA TYR A 109 25.70 -13.74 -1.58
C TYR A 109 24.80 -14.89 -1.12
N GLY A 110 25.16 -15.51 -0.01
CA GLY A 110 24.26 -16.39 0.73
C GLY A 110 23.08 -15.62 1.33
N LEU A 111 21.95 -16.30 1.54
CA LEU A 111 20.74 -15.65 2.11
C LEU A 111 20.97 -15.11 3.52
N ASP A 112 21.83 -15.76 4.30
CA ASP A 112 22.27 -15.34 5.63
C ASP A 112 23.06 -14.02 5.57
N TYR A 113 24.04 -13.93 4.67
CA TYR A 113 24.81 -12.71 4.47
C TYR A 113 23.94 -11.57 3.93
N TYR A 114 23.06 -11.87 2.96
CA TYR A 114 22.13 -10.88 2.43
C TYR A 114 21.17 -10.37 3.52
N LEU A 115 20.68 -11.24 4.40
CA LEU A 115 19.83 -10.84 5.53
C LEU A 115 20.54 -9.84 6.47
N GLU A 116 21.82 -10.07 6.78
CA GLU A 116 22.62 -9.13 7.57
C GLU A 116 22.82 -7.78 6.86
N LEU A 117 23.07 -7.82 5.55
CA LEU A 117 23.21 -6.62 4.73
C LEU A 117 21.89 -5.85 4.67
N PHE A 118 20.78 -6.56 4.49
CA PHE A 118 19.42 -6.02 4.47
C PHE A 118 19.08 -5.30 5.76
N ALA A 119 19.39 -5.90 6.92
CA ALA A 119 19.15 -5.27 8.21
C ALA A 119 19.87 -3.90 8.37
N LYS A 120 21.03 -3.72 7.71
CA LYS A 120 21.88 -2.51 7.80
C LYS A 120 21.59 -1.49 6.70
N GLN A 121 21.19 -1.92 5.52
CA GLN A 121 21.16 -1.11 4.29
C GLN A 121 19.85 -1.23 3.51
N ARG A 122 18.74 -1.64 4.16
CA ARG A 122 17.44 -1.92 3.52
C ARG A 122 17.02 -0.87 2.49
N ALA A 123 17.11 0.42 2.83
CA ALA A 123 16.64 1.49 1.98
C ALA A 123 17.46 1.59 0.69
N LYS A 124 18.78 1.47 0.82
CA LYS A 124 19.67 1.46 -0.34
C LYS A 124 19.40 0.25 -1.24
N LEU A 125 19.23 -0.93 -0.67
CA LEU A 125 18.99 -2.17 -1.42
C LEU A 125 17.63 -2.16 -2.12
N LEU A 126 16.57 -1.71 -1.44
CA LEU A 126 15.22 -1.67 -2.00
C LEU A 126 14.99 -0.50 -2.95
N SER A 127 15.85 0.53 -2.92
CA SER A 127 15.91 1.59 -3.93
C SER A 127 16.81 1.26 -5.12
N ASP A 128 17.58 0.17 -5.06
CA ASP A 128 18.50 -0.21 -6.13
C ASP A 128 17.75 -0.72 -7.37
N THR A 129 18.04 -0.11 -8.51
CA THR A 129 17.46 -0.47 -9.81
C THR A 129 18.35 -1.36 -10.66
N GLU A 130 19.57 -1.69 -10.23
CA GLU A 130 20.47 -2.57 -10.99
C GLU A 130 20.02 -4.03 -10.93
N PHE A 131 19.52 -4.46 -9.76
CA PHE A 131 19.09 -5.83 -9.51
C PHE A 131 17.58 -5.97 -9.60
N LYS A 132 17.04 -5.65 -10.79
CA LYS A 132 15.60 -5.66 -11.05
C LYS A 132 15.04 -7.06 -10.92
N SER A 133 13.78 -7.12 -10.45
CA SER A 133 12.95 -8.30 -10.53
C SER A 133 12.96 -8.90 -11.95
N ALA A 134 12.82 -10.22 -12.08
CA ALA A 134 12.66 -10.88 -13.39
C ALA A 134 11.36 -10.45 -14.11
N SER A 135 10.48 -9.73 -13.42
CA SER A 135 9.29 -9.11 -13.99
C SER A 135 9.66 -7.94 -14.91
N LEU A 136 8.78 -7.63 -15.87
CA LEU A 136 8.89 -6.45 -16.75
C LEU A 136 8.83 -5.10 -15.98
N HIS A 137 8.76 -5.14 -14.64
CA HIS A 137 8.71 -3.95 -13.80
C HIS A 137 10.09 -3.31 -13.71
N GLN A 138 10.17 -2.08 -14.19
CA GLN A 138 11.44 -1.36 -14.33
C GLN A 138 11.89 -0.67 -13.03
N TYR A 139 11.06 -0.70 -12.00
CA TYR A 139 11.25 0.02 -10.73
C TYR A 139 11.63 -0.94 -9.62
N SER A 140 12.45 -0.45 -8.69
CA SER A 140 12.71 -1.15 -7.44
C SER A 140 11.48 -1.10 -6.53
N THR A 141 11.49 -1.88 -5.45
CA THR A 141 10.41 -1.91 -4.47
C THR A 141 10.13 -0.52 -3.88
N TYR A 142 11.16 0.15 -3.34
CA TYR A 142 11.01 1.51 -2.80
C TYR A 142 10.68 2.52 -3.91
N GLY A 143 11.27 2.36 -5.10
CA GLY A 143 10.97 3.23 -6.25
C GLY A 143 9.49 3.20 -6.66
N THR A 144 8.83 2.04 -6.57
CA THR A 144 7.40 1.90 -6.85
C THR A 144 6.54 2.70 -5.87
N TRP A 145 6.89 2.68 -4.59
CA TRP A 145 6.20 3.45 -3.57
C TRP A 145 6.54 4.95 -3.64
N ASP A 146 7.76 5.29 -4.02
CA ASP A 146 8.17 6.68 -4.24
C ASP A 146 7.35 7.32 -5.37
N ILE A 147 7.15 6.62 -6.49
CA ILE A 147 6.28 7.07 -7.59
C ILE A 147 4.85 7.28 -7.09
N SER A 148 4.32 6.34 -6.30
CA SER A 148 2.97 6.45 -5.73
C SER A 148 2.85 7.67 -4.81
N MET A 149 3.85 7.91 -3.96
CA MET A 149 3.87 9.07 -3.06
C MET A 149 3.99 10.38 -3.83
N GLU A 150 4.81 10.43 -4.87
CA GLU A 150 4.98 11.62 -5.69
C GLU A 150 3.69 12.00 -6.40
N GLU A 151 2.94 11.01 -6.92
CA GLU A 151 1.63 11.25 -7.51
C GLU A 151 0.62 11.78 -6.48
N ILE A 152 0.63 11.28 -5.23
CA ILE A 152 -0.23 11.83 -4.16
C ILE A 152 0.16 13.28 -3.85
N LYS A 153 1.45 13.60 -3.77
CA LYS A 153 1.93 14.98 -3.55
C LYS A 153 1.50 15.90 -4.69
N HIS A 154 1.70 15.48 -5.93
CA HIS A 154 1.28 16.25 -7.10
C HIS A 154 -0.24 16.51 -7.09
N ARG A 155 -1.07 15.53 -6.71
CA ARG A 155 -2.52 15.74 -6.54
C ARG A 155 -2.84 16.75 -5.44
N ALA A 156 -2.10 16.74 -4.34
CA ALA A 156 -2.27 17.64 -3.21
C ALA A 156 -1.93 19.10 -3.53
N GLU A 157 -1.08 19.34 -4.53
CA GLU A 157 -0.72 20.69 -5.02
C GLU A 157 -1.79 21.29 -5.96
N GLY A 158 -2.75 20.49 -6.41
CA GLY A 158 -3.85 20.96 -7.26
C GLY A 158 -4.71 22.03 -6.60
N LYS A 159 -5.39 22.85 -7.41
CA LYS A 159 -6.37 23.86 -6.95
C LYS A 159 -7.37 23.23 -5.97
N ASP A 160 -7.80 23.99 -4.97
CA ASP A 160 -8.77 23.63 -3.91
C ASP A 160 -9.99 22.87 -4.47
N SER A 161 -9.82 21.57 -4.62
CA SER A 161 -10.76 20.63 -5.20
C SER A 161 -10.84 19.44 -4.27
N GLU A 162 -11.94 18.70 -4.35
CA GLU A 162 -12.16 17.51 -3.53
C GLU A 162 -11.00 16.51 -3.65
N GLN A 163 -10.44 16.35 -4.86
CA GLN A 163 -9.28 15.49 -5.11
C GLN A 163 -8.00 15.99 -4.43
N SER A 164 -7.74 17.30 -4.49
CA SER A 164 -6.57 17.90 -3.82
C SER A 164 -6.67 17.78 -2.31
N LEU A 165 -7.85 18.05 -1.73
CA LEU A 165 -8.09 17.88 -0.30
C LEU A 165 -7.93 16.42 0.12
N ALA A 166 -8.51 15.48 -0.62
CA ALA A 166 -8.35 14.04 -0.34
C ALA A 166 -6.87 13.62 -0.36
N ALA A 167 -6.08 14.11 -1.32
CA ALA A 167 -4.65 13.84 -1.38
C ALA A 167 -3.88 14.47 -0.20
N GLN A 168 -4.22 15.69 0.21
CA GLN A 168 -3.65 16.30 1.42
C GLN A 168 -3.94 15.47 2.68
N SER A 169 -5.19 15.01 2.83
CA SER A 169 -5.57 14.11 3.92
C SER A 169 -4.79 12.79 3.87
N ALA A 170 -4.57 12.23 2.69
CA ALA A 170 -3.77 11.03 2.52
C ALA A 170 -2.32 11.21 3.00
N LEU A 171 -1.69 12.35 2.70
CA LEU A 171 -0.33 12.66 3.17
C LEU A 171 -0.26 12.76 4.70
N ILE A 172 -1.25 13.42 5.32
CA ILE A 172 -1.35 13.50 6.78
C ILE A 172 -1.50 12.11 7.39
N LEU A 173 -2.42 11.30 6.88
CA LEU A 173 -2.68 9.94 7.36
C LEU A 173 -1.45 9.05 7.20
N HIS A 174 -0.78 9.13 6.05
CA HIS A 174 0.45 8.38 5.79
C HIS A 174 1.53 8.67 6.85
N ASN A 175 1.75 9.95 7.14
CA ASN A 175 2.72 10.36 8.16
C ASN A 175 2.33 9.86 9.55
N ILE A 176 1.05 9.88 9.91
CA ILE A 176 0.59 9.39 11.21
C ILE A 176 0.75 7.86 11.30
N PHE A 177 0.29 7.13 10.26
CA PHE A 177 0.33 5.67 10.21
C PHE A 177 1.76 5.13 10.24
N ALA A 178 2.73 5.91 9.75
CA ALA A 178 4.14 5.57 9.87
C ALA A 178 4.58 5.38 11.34
N PHE A 179 3.93 6.03 12.32
CA PHE A 179 4.32 5.95 13.74
C PHE A 179 3.36 5.16 14.64
N LEU A 180 2.23 4.70 14.11
CA LEU A 180 1.33 3.80 14.83
C LEU A 180 1.79 2.35 14.76
N HIS A 181 1.15 1.47 15.53
CA HIS A 181 1.27 0.04 15.28
C HIS A 181 0.79 -0.25 13.86
N HIS A 182 1.47 -1.13 13.14
CA HIS A 182 1.21 -1.37 11.71
C HIS A 182 -0.13 -2.08 11.44
N ASP A 183 -0.76 -2.63 12.48
CA ASP A 183 -2.00 -3.40 12.40
C ASP A 183 -3.03 -2.88 13.41
N ASN A 184 -4.32 -3.09 13.09
CA ASN A 184 -5.49 -2.67 13.87
C ASN A 184 -5.51 -1.17 14.22
N ILE A 185 -5.15 -0.31 13.28
CA ILE A 185 -5.26 1.14 13.41
C ILE A 185 -6.75 1.52 13.34
N SER A 186 -7.35 1.83 14.48
CA SER A 186 -8.76 2.26 14.54
C SER A 186 -8.93 3.67 13.96
N GLY A 187 -10.00 3.92 13.22
CA GLY A 187 -10.39 5.26 12.83
C GLY A 187 -10.95 6.07 14.01
N GLU A 188 -11.47 5.40 15.04
CA GLU A 188 -12.06 6.05 16.22
C GLU A 188 -11.03 6.86 17.01
N ILE A 189 -9.73 6.50 16.95
CA ILE A 189 -8.71 7.30 17.62
C ILE A 189 -8.57 8.70 17.00
N PHE A 190 -8.90 8.86 15.70
CA PHE A 190 -8.88 10.16 15.02
C PHE A 190 -10.10 11.00 15.40
N GLU A 191 -11.29 10.40 15.42
CA GLU A 191 -12.52 11.04 15.89
C GLU A 191 -12.37 11.51 17.34
N ASN A 192 -11.92 10.62 18.22
CA ASN A 192 -11.73 10.94 19.63
C ASN A 192 -10.67 12.05 19.83
N ALA A 193 -9.60 12.07 19.03
CA ALA A 193 -8.60 13.14 19.08
C ALA A 193 -9.21 14.51 18.67
N ALA A 194 -10.01 14.53 17.61
CA ALA A 194 -10.70 15.72 17.13
C ALA A 194 -11.68 16.29 18.17
N LEU A 195 -12.51 15.43 18.76
CA LEU A 195 -13.48 15.81 19.80
C LEU A 195 -12.78 16.36 21.06
N ASN A 196 -11.75 15.66 21.56
CA ASN A 196 -11.01 16.09 22.75
C ASN A 196 -10.27 17.42 22.52
N PHE A 197 -9.75 17.65 21.31
CA PHE A 197 -9.11 18.92 20.95
C PHE A 197 -10.09 20.08 21.02
N MET A 198 -11.29 19.93 20.45
CA MET A 198 -12.31 20.97 20.45
C MET A 198 -12.87 21.24 21.84
N GLU A 199 -13.09 20.20 22.64
CA GLU A 199 -13.49 20.35 24.05
C GLU A 199 -12.45 21.12 24.86
N SER A 200 -11.17 20.79 24.71
CA SER A 200 -10.07 21.46 25.42
C SER A 200 -9.91 22.93 25.02
N LYS A 201 -10.06 23.23 23.72
CA LYS A 201 -10.05 24.59 23.17
C LYS A 201 -11.19 25.44 23.72
N ASN A 202 -12.39 24.87 23.80
CA ASN A 202 -13.58 25.54 24.35
C ASN A 202 -13.43 25.81 25.86
N LYS A 203 -12.84 24.88 26.61
CA LYS A 203 -12.62 25.02 28.05
C LYS A 203 -11.41 25.88 28.44
N ARG A 204 -10.61 26.36 27.47
CA ARG A 204 -9.34 27.11 27.70
C ARG A 204 -8.46 26.45 28.77
N ILE A 205 -8.29 25.12 28.70
CA ILE A 205 -7.53 24.37 29.69
C ILE A 205 -6.05 24.78 29.58
N ASN A 206 -5.54 25.50 30.59
CA ASN A 206 -4.11 25.80 30.70
C ASN A 206 -3.36 24.50 31.06
N GLY A 207 -2.30 24.18 30.31
CA GLY A 207 -1.42 23.04 30.60
C GLY A 207 -1.56 21.83 29.66
N LEU A 208 -2.14 21.99 28.47
CA LEU A 208 -2.02 20.95 27.44
C LEU A 208 -0.53 20.68 27.11
N PRO A 209 -0.17 19.43 26.81
CA PRO A 209 1.18 19.10 26.34
C PRO A 209 1.56 19.97 25.14
N GLN A 210 2.83 20.35 25.03
CA GLN A 210 3.33 21.16 23.92
C GLN A 210 3.04 20.53 22.55
N SER A 211 2.92 19.20 22.46
CA SER A 211 2.52 18.46 21.25
C SER A 211 1.16 18.89 20.69
N THR A 212 0.24 19.41 21.51
CA THR A 212 -1.08 19.90 21.05
C THR A 212 -0.98 21.17 20.20
N SER A 213 0.14 21.92 20.28
CA SER A 213 0.42 23.04 19.38
C SER A 213 0.68 22.62 17.93
N LEU A 214 1.00 21.35 17.71
CA LEU A 214 1.20 20.77 16.37
C LEU A 214 -0.11 20.27 15.76
N LEU A 215 -1.19 20.22 16.54
CA LEU A 215 -2.51 19.81 16.08
C LEU A 215 -3.28 21.03 15.59
N ASP A 216 -3.82 20.92 14.39
CA ASP A 216 -4.71 21.90 13.79
C ASP A 216 -5.95 21.23 13.17
N PHE A 217 -6.80 22.05 12.56
CA PHE A 217 -8.03 21.59 11.92
C PHE A 217 -7.76 20.60 10.78
N LYS A 218 -6.65 20.75 10.05
CA LYS A 218 -6.30 19.85 8.95
C LYS A 218 -5.81 18.50 9.47
N THR A 219 -4.92 18.51 10.47
CA THR A 219 -4.36 17.27 11.05
C THR A 219 -5.42 16.43 11.76
N LEU A 220 -6.46 17.07 12.28
CA LEU A 220 -7.56 16.43 13.00
C LEU A 220 -8.81 16.21 12.13
N PHE A 221 -8.74 16.54 10.84
CA PHE A 221 -9.86 16.41 9.91
C PHE A 221 -11.12 17.11 10.45
N LEU A 222 -10.99 18.37 10.86
CA LEU A 222 -12.10 19.19 11.34
C LEU A 222 -12.65 20.07 10.23
N ASP A 223 -13.98 20.16 10.14
CA ASP A 223 -14.67 21.09 9.26
C ASP A 223 -14.57 22.55 9.75
N ARG A 224 -15.22 23.49 9.04
CA ARG A 224 -15.18 24.92 9.40
C ARG A 224 -15.89 25.24 10.71
N ASP A 225 -16.82 24.40 11.12
CA ASP A 225 -17.58 24.53 12.36
C ASP A 225 -16.88 23.82 13.54
N GLY A 226 -15.80 23.09 13.25
CA GLY A 226 -15.03 22.34 14.23
C GLY A 226 -15.62 20.97 14.55
N ASN A 227 -16.46 20.40 13.67
CA ASN A 227 -16.89 19.02 13.78
C ASN A 227 -15.90 18.10 13.06
N TRP A 228 -15.83 16.84 13.48
CA TRP A 228 -15.00 15.84 12.80
C TRP A 228 -15.58 15.51 11.42
N ASP A 229 -14.82 15.83 10.38
CA ASP A 229 -15.12 15.59 8.97
C ASP A 229 -14.72 14.16 8.59
N VAL A 230 -15.62 13.23 8.92
CA VAL A 230 -15.47 11.81 8.57
C VAL A 230 -15.33 11.60 7.07
N LEU A 231 -15.97 12.43 6.23
CA LEU A 231 -15.92 12.29 4.78
C LEU A 231 -14.52 12.62 4.25
N GLN A 232 -13.91 13.69 4.77
CA GLN A 232 -12.57 14.09 4.41
C GLN A 232 -11.51 13.09 4.90
N PHE A 233 -11.67 12.57 6.13
CA PHE A 233 -10.84 11.47 6.64
C PHE A 233 -10.92 10.23 5.72
N GLN A 234 -12.14 9.80 5.39
CA GLN A 234 -12.37 8.65 4.50
C GLN A 234 -11.86 8.89 3.08
N ALA A 235 -11.92 10.13 2.58
CA ALA A 235 -11.35 10.49 1.28
C ALA A 235 -9.82 10.28 1.27
N GLY A 236 -9.12 10.65 2.34
CA GLY A 236 -7.69 10.38 2.50
C GLY A 236 -7.36 8.88 2.57
N ILE A 237 -8.15 8.11 3.34
CA ILE A 237 -8.02 6.64 3.41
C ILE A 237 -8.16 6.02 2.03
N LYS A 238 -9.18 6.42 1.25
CA LYS A 238 -9.41 5.91 -0.11
C LYS A 238 -8.25 6.20 -1.05
N VAL A 239 -7.61 7.36 -0.94
CA VAL A 239 -6.40 7.67 -1.72
C VAL A 239 -5.28 6.69 -1.35
N LEU A 240 -4.99 6.49 -0.06
CA LEU A 240 -3.94 5.55 0.35
C LEU A 240 -4.22 4.10 -0.10
N GLN A 241 -5.48 3.67 -0.04
CA GLN A 241 -5.91 2.35 -0.53
C GLN A 241 -5.78 2.21 -2.05
N ALA A 242 -6.11 3.25 -2.81
CA ALA A 242 -5.97 3.26 -4.27
C ALA A 242 -4.52 3.14 -4.75
N PHE A 243 -3.56 3.52 -3.90
CA PHE A 243 -2.13 3.29 -4.12
C PHE A 243 -1.58 2.04 -3.42
N SER A 244 -2.45 1.23 -2.80
CA SER A 244 -2.08 0.01 -2.05
C SER A 244 -1.08 0.27 -0.92
N LEU A 245 -1.05 1.50 -0.37
CA LEU A 245 -0.17 1.87 0.75
C LEU A 245 -0.73 1.39 2.10
N ILE A 246 -2.04 1.21 2.18
CA ILE A 246 -2.75 0.70 3.35
C ILE A 246 -3.84 -0.27 2.92
N ARG A 247 -4.32 -1.07 3.88
CA ARG A 247 -5.51 -1.91 3.73
C ARG A 247 -6.45 -1.67 4.90
N GLY A 248 -7.68 -2.15 4.76
CA GLY A 248 -8.68 -2.05 5.83
C GLY A 248 -10.09 -1.83 5.31
N ASN A 249 -11.04 -1.91 6.22
CA ASN A 249 -12.44 -1.59 6.02
C ASN A 249 -13.01 -1.07 7.34
N GLU A 250 -14.21 -0.46 7.30
CA GLU A 250 -15.03 -0.21 8.50
C GLU A 250 -14.26 0.39 9.71
N MET A 251 -13.37 1.35 9.46
CA MET A 251 -12.57 2.03 10.49
C MET A 251 -11.46 1.19 11.14
N LEU A 252 -11.05 0.07 10.56
CA LEU A 252 -9.86 -0.68 10.96
C LEU A 252 -8.88 -0.76 9.78
N TYR A 253 -7.68 -0.22 10.00
CA TYR A 253 -6.65 -0.12 8.96
C TYR A 253 -5.37 -0.83 9.36
N SER A 254 -4.62 -1.25 8.34
CA SER A 254 -3.29 -1.82 8.49
C SER A 254 -2.36 -1.29 7.40
N VAL A 255 -1.07 -1.27 7.72
CA VAL A 255 0.02 -0.94 6.82
C VAL A 255 0.95 -2.14 6.80
N ASN A 256 1.35 -2.58 5.61
CA ASN A 256 2.35 -3.63 5.53
C ASN A 256 3.64 -3.17 6.26
N PRO A 257 4.27 -3.99 7.11
CA PRO A 257 5.45 -3.59 7.87
C PRO A 257 6.59 -3.04 7.01
N LEU A 258 6.77 -3.56 5.79
CA LEU A 258 7.79 -3.06 4.87
C LEU A 258 7.44 -1.67 4.31
N ILE A 259 6.16 -1.42 3.99
CA ILE A 259 5.68 -0.09 3.61
C ILE A 259 5.85 0.89 4.78
N GLN A 260 5.48 0.48 6.00
CA GLN A 260 5.67 1.32 7.19
C GLN A 260 7.15 1.66 7.42
N THR A 261 8.05 0.70 7.21
CA THR A 261 9.49 0.91 7.30
C THR A 261 9.98 1.88 6.23
N TRP A 262 9.54 1.72 4.99
CA TRP A 262 9.81 2.69 3.91
C TRP A 262 9.37 4.11 4.27
N SER A 263 8.19 4.27 4.87
CA SER A 263 7.72 5.60 5.32
C SER A 263 8.65 6.23 6.35
N ARG A 264 9.31 5.44 7.20
CA ARG A 264 10.23 5.90 8.26
C ARG A 264 11.65 6.13 7.78
N ASP A 265 12.06 5.48 6.69
CA ASP A 265 13.39 5.62 6.10
C ASP A 265 13.55 6.95 5.32
N ARG A 266 12.48 7.75 5.19
CA ARG A 266 12.41 8.98 4.41
C ARG A 266 12.40 10.26 5.25
#